data_AF-A0A6M2BW59-F1
#
_entry.id   AF-A0A6M2BW59-F1
#
_cell.length_a   1.000
_cell.length_b   1.000
_cell.length_c   1.000
_cell.angle_alpha   90.00
_cell.angle_beta   90.00
_cell.angle_gamma   90.00
#
_symmetry.space_group_name_H-M   'P 1'
#
loop_
_entity.id
_entity.type
_entity.pdbx_description
1 polymer ?
#
loop_
_entity_poly.entity_id
_entity_poly.type
_entity_poly.pdbx_seq_one_letter_code
_entity_poly.pdbx_strand_id
1 'polypeptide(L)' 'MTHPYWNDWYFGWGWFLWFGVWFLLISSFGHWGYTYRSNRRHLAQPRKDALDILKERYARGEINREEFGRMKSEIAAR' A
#
# COMPACT_ATOMS: atom_id res chain seq x y z
N MET A 1 -11.74 -60.27 3.35
CA MET A 1 -10.35 -59.78 3.38
C MET A 1 -10.35 -58.33 2.88
N THR A 2 -10.60 -57.38 3.77
CA THR A 2 -10.66 -55.96 3.44
C THR A 2 -9.27 -55.36 3.62
N HIS A 3 -8.61 -55.00 2.51
CA HIS A 3 -7.31 -54.32 2.51
C HIS A 3 -7.46 -52.88 3.04
N PRO A 4 -7.01 -52.54 4.26
CA PRO A 4 -7.14 -51.17 4.79
C PRO A 4 -6.12 -50.20 4.18
N TYR A 5 -5.04 -50.74 3.62
CA TYR A 5 -3.86 -49.99 3.21
C TYR A 5 -4.04 -49.09 1.99
N TRP A 6 -5.11 -49.27 1.21
CA TRP A 6 -5.40 -48.37 0.11
C TRP A 6 -5.94 -47.01 0.60
N ASN A 7 -6.61 -46.96 1.74
CA ASN A 7 -7.16 -45.69 2.25
C ASN A 7 -6.11 -44.78 2.89
N ASP A 8 -5.05 -45.33 3.49
CA ASP A 8 -4.00 -44.54 4.14
C ASP A 8 -3.13 -43.75 3.13
N TRP A 9 -2.86 -44.33 1.95
CA TRP A 9 -2.09 -43.64 0.90
C TRP A 9 -2.85 -42.43 0.34
N TYR A 10 -4.16 -42.58 0.12
CA TYR A 10 -5.03 -41.48 -0.30
C TYR A 10 -5.21 -40.43 0.81
N PHE A 11 -5.21 -40.84 2.08
CA PHE A 11 -5.30 -39.91 3.21
C PHE A 11 -4.07 -39.02 3.33
N GLY A 12 -2.87 -39.59 3.16
CA GLY A 12 -1.61 -38.83 3.17
C GLY A 12 -1.47 -37.85 2.01
N TRP A 13 -1.83 -38.29 0.79
CA TRP A 13 -1.84 -37.43 -0.40
C TRP A 13 -2.93 -36.36 -0.34
N GLY A 14 -4.11 -36.69 0.19
CA GLY A 14 -5.19 -35.74 0.40
C GLY A 14 -4.81 -34.63 1.37
N TRP A 15 -4.12 -34.97 2.47
CA TRP A 15 -3.58 -33.98 3.41
C TRP A 15 -2.52 -33.09 2.75
N PHE A 16 -1.61 -33.66 1.98
CA PHE A 16 -0.57 -32.88 1.29
C PHE A 16 -1.15 -31.87 0.28
N LEU A 17 -2.16 -32.29 -0.49
CA LEU A 17 -2.89 -31.41 -1.41
C LEU A 17 -3.68 -30.33 -0.67
N TRP A 18 -4.30 -30.67 0.46
CA TRP A 18 -5.01 -29.72 1.32
C TRP A 18 -4.06 -28.61 1.80
N PHE A 19 -2.88 -28.98 2.33
CA PHE A 19 -1.86 -28.01 2.75
C PHE A 19 -1.34 -27.18 1.59
N GLY A 20 -1.14 -27.78 0.41
CA GLY A 20 -0.74 -27.06 -0.80
C GLY A 20 -1.74 -25.98 -1.22
N VAL A 21 -3.04 -26.28 -1.16
CA VAL A 21 -4.11 -25.32 -1.46
C VAL A 21 -4.11 -24.15 -0.48
N TRP A 22 -4.00 -24.42 0.83
CA TRP A 22 -3.91 -23.37 1.86
C TRP A 22 -2.65 -22.52 1.70
N PHE A 23 -1.51 -23.13 1.38
CA PHE A 23 -0.26 -22.43 1.13
C PHE A 23 -0.36 -21.49 -0.09
N LEU A 24 -0.95 -21.96 -1.20
CA LEU A 24 -1.23 -21.15 -2.39
C LEU A 24 -2.18 -19.98 -2.08
N LEU A 25 -3.22 -20.21 -1.28
CA LEU A 25 -4.17 -19.18 -0.84
C LEU A 25 -3.47 -18.08 -0.04
N ILE A 26 -2.65 -18.45 0.95
CA ILE A 26 -1.89 -17.50 1.78
C ILE A 26 -0.84 -16.76 0.95
N SER A 27 -0.13 -17.46 0.05
CA SER A 27 0.85 -16.84 -0.85
C SER A 27 0.20 -15.84 -1.80
N SER A 28 -0.97 -16.16 -2.34
CA SER A 28 -1.74 -15.27 -3.22
C SER A 28 -2.22 -14.01 -2.46
N PHE A 29 -2.69 -14.18 -1.22
CA PHE A 29 -3.13 -13.06 -0.38
C PHE A 29 -1.96 -12.18 0.11
N GLY A 30 -0.82 -12.79 0.45
CA GLY A 30 0.38 -12.10 0.90
C GLY A 30 0.98 -11.20 -0.17
N HIS A 31 0.91 -11.59 -1.44
CA HIS A 31 1.39 -10.77 -2.55
C HIS A 31 0.46 -9.59 -2.89
N TRP A 32 -0.85 -9.73 -2.64
CA TRP A 32 -1.82 -8.69 -2.96
C TRP A 32 -1.93 -7.59 -1.88
N GLY A 33 -1.67 -7.92 -0.62
CA GLY A 33 -1.70 -6.97 0.49
C GLY A 33 -0.58 -5.91 0.44
N TYR A 34 0.58 -6.22 -0.14
CA TYR A 34 1.70 -5.29 -0.23
C TYR A 34 1.54 -4.29 -1.38
N THR A 35 1.07 -4.74 -2.53
CA THR A 35 0.90 -3.91 -3.73
C THR A 35 -0.31 -2.97 -3.62
N TYR A 36 -1.34 -3.35 -2.85
CA TYR A 36 -2.53 -2.49 -2.70
C TYR A 36 -2.37 -1.39 -1.64
N ARG A 37 -1.47 -1.57 -0.65
CA ARG A 37 -1.19 -0.54 0.36
C ARG A 37 -0.11 0.46 -0.06
N SER A 38 0.82 0.08 -0.94
CA SER A 38 1.78 1.04 -1.53
C SER A 38 1.14 1.88 -2.63
N ASN A 39 0.23 1.32 -3.45
CA ASN A 39 -0.38 2.06 -4.56
C ASN A 39 -1.46 3.06 -4.12
N ARG A 40 -2.03 2.94 -2.91
CA ARG A 40 -2.90 3.98 -2.33
C ARG A 40 -2.15 5.19 -1.77
N ARG A 41 -0.82 5.12 -1.62
CA ARG A 41 0.01 6.31 -1.34
C ARG A 41 0.43 7.07 -2.60
N HIS A 42 0.26 6.47 -3.79
CA HIS A 42 0.58 7.12 -5.06
C HIS A 42 -0.65 7.71 -5.78
N LEU A 43 -1.87 7.34 -5.38
CA LEU A 43 -3.12 7.96 -5.85
C LEU A 43 -3.57 9.15 -4.99
N ALA A 44 -3.00 9.32 -3.80
CA ALA A 44 -2.83 10.66 -3.27
C ALA A 44 -1.76 11.28 -4.14
N GLN A 45 -2.15 11.99 -5.21
CA GLN A 45 -1.26 12.99 -5.77
C GLN A 45 -0.67 13.74 -4.57
N PRO A 46 0.63 14.05 -4.53
CA PRO A 46 1.10 15.07 -3.62
C PRO A 46 0.27 16.28 -3.99
N ARG A 47 -0.83 16.52 -3.27
CA ARG A 47 -1.57 17.77 -3.29
C ARG A 47 -0.45 18.73 -3.00
N LYS A 48 0.05 19.41 -4.03
CA LYS A 48 1.14 20.38 -3.88
C LYS A 48 0.69 21.21 -2.70
N ASP A 49 1.43 21.07 -1.60
CA ASP A 49 0.98 21.63 -0.36
C ASP A 49 0.83 23.13 -0.60
N ALA A 50 -0.09 23.80 0.10
CA ALA A 50 -0.27 25.24 -0.10
C ALA A 50 1.07 25.98 0.06
N LEU A 51 1.96 25.43 0.89
CA LEU A 51 3.35 25.84 1.06
C LEU A 51 4.23 25.68 -0.19
N ASP A 52 4.08 24.60 -0.96
CA ASP A 52 4.90 24.38 -2.16
C ASP A 52 4.47 25.29 -3.31
N ILE A 53 3.17 25.56 -3.45
CA ILE A 53 2.66 26.56 -4.40
C ILE A 53 3.18 27.96 -4.01
N LEU A 54 3.19 28.26 -2.71
CA LEU A 54 3.69 29.53 -2.19
C LEU A 54 5.20 29.69 -2.44
N LYS A 55 6.01 28.64 -2.23
CA LYS A 55 7.45 28.65 -2.55
C LYS A 55 7.70 28.85 -4.05
N GLU A 56 6.92 28.20 -4.91
CA GLU A 56 7.06 28.32 -6.37
C GLU A 56 6.84 29.78 -6.82
N ARG A 57 5.82 30.45 -6.28
CA ARG A 57 5.54 31.87 -6.57
C ARG A 57 6.63 32.81 -6.04
N TYR A 58 7.16 32.53 -4.84
CA TYR A 58 8.28 33.29 -4.28
C TYR A 58 9.55 33.14 -5.14
N ALA A 59 9.84 31.92 -5.59
CA ALA A 59 10.98 31.65 -6.47
C ALA A 59 10.84 32.31 -7.85
N ARG A 60 9.61 32.44 -8.36
CA ARG A 60 9.30 33.22 -9.57
C ARG A 60 9.39 34.74 -9.36
N GLY A 61 9.47 35.21 -8.12
CA GLY A 61 9.44 36.63 -7.78
C GLY A 61 8.06 37.27 -7.91
N GLU A 62 6.99 36.48 -7.98
CA GLU A 62 5.60 36.98 -8.06
C GLU A 62 5.10 37.54 -6.73
N ILE A 63 5.74 37.17 -5.61
CA ILE A 63 5.40 37.61 -4.24
C ILE A 63 6.64 38.05 -3.49
N ASN A 64 6.50 39.05 -2.62
CA ASN A 64 7.59 39.53 -1.78
C ASN A 64 7.77 38.64 -0.53
N ARG A 65 8.93 38.72 0.12
CA ARG A 65 9.27 38.00 1.36
C ARG A 65 8.25 38.25 2.49
N GLU A 66 7.72 39.48 2.57
CA GLU A 66 6.72 39.86 3.57
C GLU A 66 5.38 39.13 3.34
N GLU A 67 4.92 39.09 2.10
CA GLU A 67 3.69 38.38 1.69
C GLU A 67 3.84 36.88 1.88
N PHE A 68 5.00 36.32 1.50
CA PHE A 68 5.34 34.92 1.74
C PHE A 68 5.27 34.56 3.23
N GLY A 69 5.80 35.42 4.10
CA GLY A 69 5.79 35.21 5.55
C GLY A 69 4.37 35.14 6.12
N ARG A 70 3.50 36.09 5.73
CA ARG A 70 2.10 36.14 6.18
C ARG A 70 1.31 34.91 5.74
N MET A 71 1.38 34.56 4.45
CA MET A 71 0.67 33.39 3.92
C MET A 71 1.20 32.08 4.54
N LYS A 72 2.51 31.97 4.77
CA LYS A 72 3.09 30.81 5.45
C LYS A 72 2.55 30.65 6.88
N SER A 73 2.44 31.74 7.65
CA SER A 73 1.88 31.67 9.00
C SER A 73 0.40 31.30 9.02
N GLU A 74 -0.37 31.79 8.06
CA GLU A 74 -1.80 31.48 7.93
C GLU A 74 -2.03 30.01 7.55
N ILE A 75 -1.22 29.47 6.63
CA ILE A 75 -1.25 28.06 6.25
C ILE A 75 -0.82 27.17 7.42
N ALA A 76 0.20 27.57 8.18
CA ALA A 76 0.71 26.79 9.32
C ALA A 76 -0.19 26.86 10.56
N ALA A 77 -1.06 27.87 10.66
CA ALA A 77 -2.01 28.03 11.75
C ALA A 77 -3.33 27.26 11.54
N ARG A 78 -3.48 26.59 10.39
CA ARG A 78 -4.65 25.78 10.04
C ARG A 78 -4.41 24.30 10.33
#